data_AF-A0A351SQS5-F1
#
_entry.id   AF-A0A351SQS5-F1
#
_cell.length_a   1.000
_cell.length_b   1.000
_cell.length_c   1.000
_cell.angle_alpha   90.00
_cell.angle_beta   90.00
_cell.angle_gamma   90.00
#
_symmetry.space_group_name_H-M   'P 1'
#
loop_
_entity.id
_entity.type
_entity.pdbx_description
1 polymer ?
#
loop_
_entity_poly.entity_id
_entity_poly.type
_entity_poly.pdbx_seq_one_letter_code
_entity_poly.pdbx_strand_id
1 'polypeptide(L)' 'MTEKELLYIDDILGHITNMEEFLDIYACTLEDDKMNNCLESLCKLNKDAYKKFYKSISE' A
#
# COMPACT_ATOMS: atom_id res chain seq x y z
N MET A 1 -12.90 14.41 11.66
CA MET A 1 -12.24 13.15 12.06
C MET A 1 -11.88 13.24 13.54
N THR A 2 -12.06 12.16 14.30
CA THR A 2 -11.67 12.07 15.70
C THR A 2 -10.19 11.70 15.84
N GLU A 3 -9.60 11.96 17.01
CA GLU A 3 -8.20 11.61 17.31
C GLU A 3 -7.91 10.11 17.16
N LYS A 4 -8.87 9.25 17.53
CA LYS A 4 -8.77 7.80 17.32
C LYS A 4 -8.76 7.43 15.85
N GLU A 5 -9.64 8.04 15.05
CA GLU A 5 -9.70 7.79 13.60
C GLU A 5 -8.41 8.24 12.89
N LEU A 6 -7.79 9.34 13.33
CA LEU A 6 -6.49 9.80 12.83
C LEU A 6 -5.39 8.79 13.13
N LEU A 7 -5.32 8.27 14.36
CA LEU A 7 -4.35 7.24 14.75
C LEU A 7 -4.51 5.95 13.94
N TYR A 8 -5.76 5.52 13.69
CA TYR A 8 -6.01 4.35 12.84
C TYR A 8 -5.58 4.57 11.39
N ILE A 9 -5.79 5.76 10.84
CA ILE A 9 -5.36 6.06 9.47
C ILE A 9 -3.84 6.15 9.38
N ASP A 10 -3.17 6.74 10.37
CA ASP A 10 -1.70 6.79 10.43
C ASP A 10 -1.09 5.38 10.49
N ASP A 11 -1.64 4.50 11.32
CA ASP A 11 -1.21 3.09 11.42
C ASP A 11 -1.41 2.35 10.08
N ILE A 12 -2.57 2.52 9.44
CA ILE A 12 -2.85 1.94 8.12
C ILE A 12 -1.89 2.47 7.05
N LEU A 13 -1.58 3.78 7.05
CA LEU A 13 -0.62 4.37 6.12
C LEU A 13 0.80 3.83 6.34
N GLY A 14 1.19 3.60 7.59
CA GLY A 14 2.45 2.92 7.93
C GLY A 14 2.52 1.52 7.35
N HIS A 15 1.45 0.73 7.51
CA HIS A 15 1.37 -0.62 6.93
C HIS A 15 1.42 -0.63 5.40
N ILE A 16 0.70 0.30 4.76
CA ILE A 16 0.68 0.45 3.29
C ILE A 16 2.07 0.80 2.76
N THR A 17 2.79 1.71 3.44
CA THR A 17 4.15 2.11 3.06
C THR A 17 5.12 0.93 3.17
N ASN A 18 5.06 0.18 4.27
CA ASN A 18 5.89 -1.03 4.44
C ASN A 18 5.59 -2.08 3.35
N MET A 19 4.32 -2.24 2.96
CA MET A 19 3.93 -3.18 1.91
C MET A 19 4.49 -2.79 0.53
N GLU A 20 4.64 -1.50 0.24
CA GLU A 20 5.27 -1.03 -1.00
C GLU A 20 6.73 -1.44 -1.08
N GLU A 21 7.51 -1.26 0.00
CA GLU A 21 8.90 -1.71 0.06
C GLU A 21 9.05 -3.22 -0.17
N PHE A 22 8.16 -4.03 0.43
CA PHE A 22 8.13 -5.47 0.20
C PHE A 22 7.84 -5.82 -1.26
N LEU A 23 6.82 -5.19 -1.85
CA LEU A 23 6.42 -5.48 -3.22
C LEU A 23 7.52 -5.10 -4.23
N ASP A 24 8.24 -4.00 -4.01
CA ASP A 24 9.36 -3.57 -4.85
C ASP A 24 10.52 -4.58 -4.82
N ILE A 25 10.84 -5.14 -3.65
CA ILE A 25 11.87 -6.18 -3.50
C ILE A 25 11.49 -7.46 -4.27
N TYR A 26 10.23 -7.89 -4.14
CA TYR A 26 9.74 -9.10 -4.80
C TYR A 26 9.66 -8.93 -6.32
N ALA A 27 9.25 -7.76 -6.81
CA ALA A 27 9.21 -7.47 -8.24
C ALA A 27 10.58 -7.55 -8.91
N CYS A 28 11.66 -7.24 -8.18
CA CYS A 28 13.03 -7.32 -8.70
C CYS A 28 13.64 -8.74 -8.65
N THR A 29 13.02 -9.67 -7.92
CA THR A 29 13.62 -10.99 -7.63
C THR A 29 12.88 -12.16 -8.27
N LEU A 30 11.66 -11.95 -8.79
CA LEU A 30 10.85 -13.00 -9.36
C LEU A 30 10.94 -13.06 -10.89
N GLU A 31 11.30 -14.23 -11.40
CA GLU A 31 11.34 -14.54 -12.83
C GLU A 31 10.01 -15.14 -13.34
N ASP A 32 9.05 -15.45 -12.46
CA ASP A 32 7.75 -16.00 -12.84
C ASP A 32 6.77 -14.90 -13.26
N ASP A 33 6.43 -14.86 -14.55
CA ASP A 33 5.49 -13.91 -15.14
C ASP A 33 4.11 -13.90 -14.46
N LYS A 34 3.59 -15.04 -13.99
CA LYS A 34 2.29 -15.08 -13.30
C LYS A 34 2.37 -14.44 -11.93
N MET A 35 3.49 -14.65 -11.23
CA MET A 35 3.73 -14.04 -9.93
C MET A 35 3.95 -12.52 -10.09
N ASN A 36 4.67 -12.10 -11.13
CA ASN A 36 4.86 -10.68 -11.44
C ASN A 36 3.53 -9.97 -11.74
N ASN A 37 2.63 -10.59 -12.52
CA ASN A 37 1.29 -10.05 -12.76
C ASN A 37 0.46 -9.92 -11.46
N CYS A 38 0.60 -10.87 -10.55
CA CYS A 38 -0.03 -10.83 -9.23
C CYS A 38 0.52 -9.68 -8.37
N LEU A 39 1.84 -9.51 -8.37
CA LEU A 39 2.52 -8.43 -7.66
C LEU A 39 2.17 -7.06 -8.20
N GLU A 40 2.11 -6.88 -9.52
CA GLU A 40 1.65 -5.62 -10.13
C GLU A 40 0.22 -5.27 -9.71
N SER A 41 -0.66 -6.28 -9.67
CA SER A 41 -2.04 -6.10 -9.21
C SER A 41 -2.11 -5.70 -7.73
N LEU A 42 -1.26 -6.30 -6.88
CA LEU A 42 -1.12 -5.97 -5.47
C LEU A 42 -0.55 -4.56 -5.27
N CYS A 43 0.48 -4.18 -6.03
CA CYS A 43 1.04 -2.82 -6.04
C CYS A 43 -0.03 -1.78 -6.37
N LYS A 44 -0.86 -2.05 -7.38
CA LYS A 44 -1.94 -1.15 -7.77
C LYS A 44 -2.97 -0.99 -6.67
N LEU A 45 -3.39 -2.09 -6.04
CA LEU A 45 -4.31 -2.06 -4.90
C LEU A 45 -3.72 -1.30 -3.71
N ASN A 46 -2.44 -1.50 -3.41
CA ASN A 46 -1.73 -0.81 -2.32
C ASN A 46 -1.67 0.71 -2.57
N LYS A 47 -1.35 1.14 -3.79
CA LYS A 47 -1.33 2.55 -4.20
C LYS A 47 -2.72 3.20 -4.16
N ASP A 48 -3.75 2.47 -4.58
CA ASP A 48 -5.14 2.95 -4.51
C ASP A 48 -5.62 3.07 -3.07
N ALA A 49 -5.23 2.14 -2.18
CA ALA A 49 -5.49 2.23 -0.75
C ALA A 49 -4.77 3.45 -0.14
N TYR A 50 -3.49 3.64 -0.42
CA TYR A 50 -2.73 4.81 0.03
C TYR A 50 -3.44 6.11 -0.31
N LYS A 51 -3.82 6.29 -1.57
CA LYS A 51 -4.53 7.51 -2.04
C LYS A 51 -5.84 7.73 -1.30
N LYS A 52 -6.63 6.68 -1.02
CA LYS A 52 -7.89 6.80 -0.29
C LYS A 52 -7.69 7.24 1.15
N PHE A 53 -6.74 6.62 1.85
CA PHE A 53 -6.45 6.95 3.25
C PHE A 53 -5.77 8.31 3.39
N TYR A 54 -4.80 8.61 2.55
CA TYR A 54 -4.12 9.91 2.51
C TYR A 54 -5.09 11.05 2.17
N LYS A 55 -6.02 10.84 1.22
CA LYS A 55 -7.05 11.83 0.91
C LYS A 55 -7.98 12.07 2.10
N SER A 56 -8.31 11.01 2.86
CA SER A 56 -9.19 11.12 4.03
C SER A 56 -8.62 12.07 5.10
N ILE A 57 -7.29 12.17 5.23
CA ILE A 57 -6.62 13.06 6.20
C ILE A 57 -6.26 14.44 5.64
N SER A 58 -6.39 14.67 4.33
CA SER A 58 -6.11 15.98 3.69
C SER A 58 -7.36 16.84 3.45
N GLU A 59 -8.55 16.32 3.71
CA GLU A 59 -9.85 17.01 3.65
C GLU A 59 -10.39 17.32 5.06
#